data_AF-A0AA45L6F9-F1
#
_entry.id   AF-A0AA45L6F9-F1
#
_cell.length_a   1.000
_cell.length_b   1.000
_cell.length_c   1.000
_cell.angle_alpha   90.00
_cell.angle_beta   90.00
_cell.angle_gamma   90.00
#
_symmetry.space_group_name_H-M   'P 1'
#
loop_
_entity.id
_entity.type
_entity.pdbx_description
1 polymer ?
#
loop_
_entity_poly.entity_id
_entity_poly.type
_entity_poly.pdbx_seq_one_letter_code
_entity_poly.pdbx_strand_id
1 'polypeptide(L)'
;MNPLQLRVFGVELRDELRGAAVLVLLGTAAALLGTLHASPLALPRLAAVPLLGTIPFTLLSVSVGFQLRANAALFPLAVLSGLWTPIELLPDAVGQLARFLPTYHLAQLGLAQLGAGTSGIHLLALLLTGAAAAGVAALSYRHART
;
A
#
# COMPACT_ATOMS: atom_id res chain seq x y z
N MET A 1 9.30 22.89 13.22
CA MET A 1 8.00 22.19 13.35
C MET A 1 7.32 22.64 14.63
N ASN A 2 6.00 22.91 14.61
CA ASN A 2 5.22 23.29 15.79
C ASN A 2 4.92 22.02 16.64
N PRO A 3 4.80 22.11 17.99
CA PRO A 3 4.44 20.98 18.87
C PRO A 3 3.23 20.15 18.44
N LEU A 4 2.24 20.73 17.73
CA LEU A 4 1.12 19.95 17.18
C LEU A 4 1.56 18.97 16.08
N GLN A 5 2.47 19.40 15.20
CA GLN A 5 3.00 18.57 14.10
C GLN A 5 3.81 17.37 14.64
N LEU A 6 4.58 17.59 15.70
CA LEU A 6 5.33 16.52 16.37
C LEU A 6 4.41 15.50 17.04
N ARG A 7 3.28 15.95 17.61
CA ARG A 7 2.29 15.05 18.21
C ARG A 7 1.59 14.20 17.16
N VAL A 8 1.17 14.79 16.04
CA VAL A 8 0.52 14.06 14.92
C VAL A 8 1.49 13.03 14.35
N PHE A 9 2.70 13.44 13.99
CA PHE A 9 3.74 12.54 13.49
C PHE A 9 4.05 11.41 14.47
N GLY A 10 4.11 11.73 15.77
CA GLY A 10 4.32 10.72 16.81
C GLY A 10 3.15 9.76 17.02
N VAL A 11 1.91 10.14 16.73
CA VAL A 11 0.76 9.22 16.72
C VAL A 11 0.85 8.29 15.53
N GLU A 12 1.06 8.84 14.35
CA GLU A 12 1.07 8.10 13.09
C GLU A 12 2.21 7.07 13.05
N LEU A 13 3.41 7.47 13.48
CA LEU A 13 4.54 6.55 13.61
C LEU A 13 4.23 5.39 14.57
N ARG A 14 3.52 5.63 15.68
CA ARG A 14 3.15 4.56 16.62
C ARG A 14 2.14 3.59 16.01
N ASP A 15 1.19 4.08 15.23
CA ASP A 15 0.17 3.24 14.61
C ASP A 15 0.78 2.35 13.51
N GLU A 16 1.69 2.90 12.71
CA GLU A 16 2.47 2.13 11.73
C GLU A 16 3.33 1.05 12.39
N LEU A 17 4.03 1.39 13.48
CA LEU A 17 4.83 0.42 14.24
C LEU A 17 3.97 -0.69 14.85
N ARG A 18 2.77 -0.37 15.35
CA ARG A 18 1.81 -1.37 15.86
C ARG A 18 1.34 -2.29 14.75
N GLY A 19 0.98 -1.76 13.59
CA GLY A 19 0.60 -2.54 12.42
C GLY A 19 1.71 -3.50 11.99
N ALA A 20 2.94 -3.00 11.87
CA ALA A 20 4.11 -3.81 11.56
C ALA A 20 4.36 -4.91 12.61
N ALA A 21 4.24 -4.58 13.90
CA ALA A 21 4.38 -5.56 14.97
C ALA A 21 3.33 -6.67 14.88
N VAL A 22 2.06 -6.31 14.60
CA VAL A 22 0.98 -7.30 14.39
C VAL A 22 1.28 -8.22 13.21
N LEU A 23 1.73 -7.66 12.06
CA LEU A 23 2.10 -8.47 10.90
C LEU A 23 3.24 -9.45 11.20
N VAL A 24 4.27 -8.99 11.91
CA VAL A 24 5.38 -9.85 12.34
C VAL A 24 4.89 -10.93 13.30
N LEU A 25 4.05 -10.60 14.29
CA LEU A 25 3.48 -11.56 15.24
C LEU A 25 2.61 -12.62 14.56
N LEU A 26 1.75 -12.22 13.62
CA LEU A 26 0.90 -13.15 12.87
C LEU A 26 1.75 -14.07 11.99
N GLY A 27 2.77 -13.51 11.34
CA GLY A 27 3.64 -14.28 10.47
C GLY A 27 4.58 -15.21 11.24
N THR A 28 5.06 -14.84 12.43
CA THR A 28 5.80 -15.76 13.31
C THR A 28 4.90 -16.86 13.84
N ALA A 29 3.65 -16.56 14.23
CA ALA A 29 2.68 -17.58 14.61
C ALA A 29 2.43 -18.57 13.47
N ALA A 30 2.25 -18.09 12.23
CA ALA A 30 2.09 -18.94 11.05
C ALA A 30 3.34 -19.82 10.78
N ALA A 31 4.54 -19.28 10.97
CA ALA A 31 5.78 -20.04 10.86
C ALA A 31 5.88 -21.14 11.94
N LEU A 32 5.53 -20.83 13.20
CA LEU A 32 5.53 -21.79 14.31
C LEU A 32 4.48 -22.90 14.12
N LEU A 33 3.32 -22.58 13.53
CA LEU A 33 2.28 -23.53 13.16
C LEU A 33 2.67 -24.40 11.94
N GLY A 34 3.82 -24.13 11.31
CA GLY A 34 4.30 -24.86 10.13
C GLY A 34 3.52 -24.55 8.85
N THR A 35 2.67 -23.52 8.84
CA THR A 35 1.86 -23.15 7.67
C THR A 35 2.60 -22.21 6.72
N LEU A 36 3.62 -21.48 7.22
CA LEU A 36 4.43 -20.57 6.43
C LEU A 36 5.82 -21.16 6.14
N HIS A 37 6.04 -21.55 4.88
CA HIS A 37 7.34 -21.96 4.38
C HIS A 37 8.07 -20.75 3.78
N ALA A 38 8.61 -19.89 4.63
CA ALA A 38 9.32 -18.68 4.21
C ALA A 38 10.66 -18.49 4.93
N SER A 39 11.58 -17.79 4.29
CA SER A 39 12.84 -17.38 4.91
C SER A 39 12.56 -16.53 6.17
N PRO A 40 13.36 -16.63 7.24
CA PRO A 40 13.24 -15.74 8.41
C PRO A 40 13.27 -14.25 8.05
N LEU A 41 13.95 -13.88 6.95
CA LEU A 41 13.99 -12.51 6.44
C LEU A 41 12.76 -12.11 5.61
N ALA A 42 11.90 -13.06 5.23
CA ALA A 42 10.69 -12.77 4.48
C ALA A 42 9.69 -11.97 5.30
N LEU A 43 9.56 -12.26 6.60
CA LEU A 43 8.65 -11.56 7.52
C LEU A 43 8.93 -10.06 7.62
N PRO A 44 10.16 -9.60 7.97
CA PRO A 44 10.44 -8.18 8.02
C PRO A 44 10.34 -7.51 6.64
N ARG A 45 10.69 -8.20 5.54
CA ARG A 45 10.50 -7.67 4.18
C ARG A 45 9.03 -7.50 3.82
N LEU A 46 8.20 -8.49 4.15
CA LEU A 46 6.76 -8.46 3.95
C LEU A 46 6.13 -7.32 4.76
N ALA A 47 6.57 -7.08 5.99
CA ALA A 47 6.13 -5.94 6.79
C ALA A 47 6.59 -4.59 6.20
N ALA A 48 7.77 -4.53 5.57
CA ALA A 48 8.27 -3.31 4.94
C ALA A 48 7.49 -2.89 3.69
N VAL A 49 6.95 -3.84 2.93
CA VAL A 49 6.17 -3.55 1.69
C VAL A 49 4.99 -2.60 1.93
N PRO A 50 4.03 -2.89 2.84
CA PRO A 50 2.91 -1.98 3.09
C PRO A 50 3.37 -0.66 3.73
N LEU A 51 4.37 -0.69 4.62
CA LEU A 51 4.93 0.53 5.23
C LEU A 51 5.46 1.49 4.16
N LEU A 52 6.25 0.99 3.20
CA LEU A 52 6.74 1.79 2.08
C LEU A 52 5.62 2.15 1.10
N GLY A 53 4.65 1.26 0.93
CA GLY A 53 3.44 1.48 0.12
C GLY A 53 2.62 2.66 0.62
N THR A 54 2.62 2.97 1.91
CA THR A 54 1.87 4.12 2.45
C THR A 54 2.24 5.44 1.77
N ILE A 55 3.47 5.60 1.28
CA ILE A 55 3.95 6.83 0.62
C ILE A 55 3.18 7.12 -0.68
N PRO A 56 3.21 6.25 -1.73
CA PRO A 56 2.46 6.50 -2.95
C PRO A 56 0.94 6.55 -2.71
N PHE A 57 0.39 5.77 -1.77
CA PHE A 57 -1.05 5.78 -1.50
C PHE A 57 -1.52 7.00 -0.71
N THR A 58 -0.70 7.55 0.19
CA THR A 58 -0.99 8.82 0.86
C THR A 58 -1.01 9.95 -0.15
N LEU A 59 -0.03 10.00 -1.06
CA LEU A 59 0.00 11.00 -2.14
C LEU A 59 -1.23 10.86 -3.05
N LEU A 60 -1.62 9.63 -3.39
CA LEU A 60 -2.82 9.37 -4.18
C LEU A 60 -4.08 9.84 -3.47
N SER A 61 -4.23 9.50 -2.18
CA SER A 61 -5.37 9.92 -1.36
C SER A 61 -5.50 11.44 -1.29
N VAL A 62 -4.40 12.14 -1.02
CA VAL A 62 -4.35 13.61 -1.01
C VAL A 62 -4.74 14.19 -2.37
N SER A 63 -4.22 13.62 -3.46
CA SER A 63 -4.56 14.04 -4.82
C SER A 63 -6.05 13.94 -5.08
N VAL A 64 -6.66 12.79 -4.76
CA VAL A 64 -8.09 12.56 -4.93
C VAL A 64 -8.91 13.49 -4.03
N GLY A 65 -8.47 13.71 -2.79
CA GLY A 65 -9.12 14.61 -1.85
C GLY A 65 -9.21 16.05 -2.36
N PHE A 66 -8.16 16.55 -3.02
CA PHE A 66 -8.18 17.87 -3.65
C PHE A 66 -9.14 17.95 -4.84
N GLN A 67 -9.29 16.88 -5.63
CA GLN A 67 -10.07 16.90 -6.86
C GLN A 67 -11.56 16.59 -6.64
N LEU A 68 -11.86 15.62 -5.78
CA LEU A 68 -13.20 15.03 -5.66
C LEU A 68 -13.91 15.35 -4.33
N ARG A 69 -13.25 16.06 -3.40
CA ARG A 69 -13.74 16.28 -2.01
C ARG A 69 -14.15 14.97 -1.31
N ALA A 70 -13.58 13.85 -1.74
CA ALA A 70 -13.88 12.51 -1.25
C ALA A 70 -12.58 11.71 -1.09
N ASN A 71 -12.32 11.18 0.11
CA ASN A 71 -11.08 10.43 0.43
C ASN A 71 -11.29 8.90 0.44
N ALA A 72 -12.35 8.39 -0.17
CA ALA A 72 -12.75 6.99 -0.04
C ALA A 72 -12.19 6.05 -1.13
N ALA A 73 -11.32 6.53 -2.03
CA ALA A 73 -10.90 5.76 -3.20
C ALA A 73 -10.05 4.52 -2.89
N LEU A 74 -9.29 4.51 -1.78
CA LEU A 74 -8.34 3.43 -1.48
C LEU A 74 -9.01 2.09 -1.18
N PHE A 75 -10.15 2.10 -0.47
CA PHE A 75 -10.82 0.85 -0.10
C PHE A 75 -11.43 0.11 -1.31
N PRO A 76 -12.21 0.76 -2.19
CA PRO A 76 -12.66 0.15 -3.46
C PRO A 76 -11.50 -0.35 -4.30
N LEU A 77 -10.39 0.41 -4.39
CA LEU A 77 -9.20 -0.02 -5.12
C LEU A 77 -8.59 -1.30 -4.53
N ALA A 78 -8.52 -1.42 -3.20
CA ALA A 78 -8.00 -2.62 -2.55
C ALA A 78 -8.87 -3.87 -2.80
N VAL A 79 -10.19 -3.70 -2.85
CA VAL A 79 -11.13 -4.79 -3.18
C VAL A 79 -11.00 -5.18 -4.65
N LEU A 80 -11.09 -4.22 -5.57
CA LEU A 80 -11.06 -4.47 -7.01
C LEU A 80 -9.71 -4.97 -7.52
N SER A 81 -8.61 -4.70 -6.81
CA SER A 81 -7.28 -5.13 -7.20
C SER A 81 -6.88 -6.51 -6.71
N GLY A 82 -7.76 -7.15 -5.94
CA GLY A 82 -7.47 -8.41 -5.28
C GLY A 82 -6.50 -8.32 -4.09
N LEU A 83 -6.31 -7.13 -3.51
CA LEU A 83 -5.44 -6.94 -2.35
C LEU A 83 -6.11 -7.43 -1.05
N TRP A 84 -7.44 -7.28 -0.96
CA TRP A 84 -8.25 -7.78 0.17
C TRP A 84 -8.92 -9.12 -0.13
N THR A 85 -9.49 -9.24 -1.33
CA THR A 85 -10.13 -10.46 -1.83
C THR A 85 -9.19 -11.18 -2.81
N PRO A 86 -9.01 -12.50 -2.75
CA PRO A 86 -8.26 -13.23 -3.78
C PRO A 86 -8.71 -12.87 -5.19
N ILE A 87 -7.76 -12.60 -6.10
CA ILE A 87 -8.06 -12.16 -7.48
C ILE A 87 -8.82 -13.23 -8.27
N GLU A 88 -8.65 -14.49 -7.90
CA GLU A 88 -9.30 -15.66 -8.47
C GLU A 88 -10.81 -15.70 -8.19
N LEU A 89 -11.26 -14.96 -7.18
CA LEU A 89 -12.68 -14.84 -6.84
C LEU A 89 -13.36 -13.66 -7.55
N LEU A 90 -12.60 -12.80 -8.25
CA LEU A 90 -13.15 -11.67 -8.98
C LEU A 90 -13.69 -12.12 -10.35
N PRO A 91 -14.77 -11.50 -10.86
CA PRO A 91 -15.19 -11.73 -12.24
C PRO A 91 -14.05 -11.43 -13.22
N ASP A 92 -13.93 -12.18 -14.31
CA ASP A 92 -12.82 -12.08 -15.27
C ASP A 92 -12.52 -10.65 -15.72
N ALA A 93 -13.57 -9.88 -16.03
CA ALA A 93 -13.44 -8.48 -16.44
C ALA A 93 -12.79 -7.60 -15.35
N VAL A 94 -13.14 -7.82 -14.09
CA VAL A 94 -12.56 -7.10 -12.95
C VAL A 94 -11.13 -7.57 -12.72
N GLY A 95 -10.85 -8.87 -12.80
CA GLY A 95 -9.49 -9.42 -12.67
C GLY A 95 -8.52 -8.94 -13.76
N GLN A 96 -9.01 -8.64 -14.96
CA GLN A 96 -8.22 -7.98 -16.01
C GLN A 96 -7.92 -6.53 -15.66
N LEU A 97 -8.92 -5.79 -15.18
CA LEU A 97 -8.75 -4.39 -14.76
C LEU A 97 -7.83 -4.26 -13.53
N ALA A 98 -7.92 -5.23 -12.61
CA ALA A 98 -7.14 -5.28 -11.37
C ALA A 98 -5.65 -5.06 -11.60
N ARG A 99 -5.10 -5.63 -12.69
CA ARG A 99 -3.67 -5.60 -13.02
C ARG A 99 -3.12 -4.19 -13.29
N PHE A 100 -4.01 -3.24 -13.59
CA PHE A 100 -3.67 -1.85 -13.82
C PHE A 100 -3.80 -0.98 -12.56
N LEU A 101 -4.36 -1.55 -11.48
CA LEU A 101 -4.56 -0.81 -10.24
C LEU A 101 -3.28 -0.78 -9.42
N PRO A 102 -2.92 0.36 -8.79
CA PRO A 102 -1.70 0.45 -8.00
C PRO A 102 -1.71 -0.49 -6.78
N THR A 103 -2.90 -0.76 -6.21
CA THR A 103 -3.09 -1.71 -5.10
C THR A 103 -2.83 -3.16 -5.51
N TYR A 104 -2.95 -3.52 -6.79
CA TYR A 104 -2.55 -4.85 -7.29
C TYR A 104 -1.03 -5.00 -7.24
N HIS A 105 -0.29 -3.98 -7.69
CA HIS A 105 1.17 -4.01 -7.65
C HIS A 105 1.72 -4.07 -6.21
N LEU A 106 1.04 -3.43 -5.25
CA LEU A 106 1.37 -3.60 -3.83
C LEU A 106 1.17 -5.05 -3.36
N ALA A 107 0.03 -5.68 -3.71
CA ALA A 107 -0.25 -7.07 -3.37
C ALA A 107 0.84 -8.01 -3.91
N GLN A 108 1.19 -7.85 -5.18
CA GLN A 108 2.21 -8.66 -5.84
C GLN A 108 3.61 -8.46 -5.25
N LEU A 109 3.97 -7.24 -4.79
CA LEU A 109 5.22 -7.02 -4.06
C LEU A 109 5.29 -7.77 -2.74
N GLY A 110 4.16 -7.87 -2.02
CA GLY A 110 4.06 -8.66 -0.80
C GLY A 110 4.26 -10.14 -1.08
N LEU A 111 3.57 -10.68 -2.09
CA LEU A 111 3.72 -12.06 -2.55
C LEU A 111 5.15 -12.39 -3.00
N ALA A 112 5.84 -11.43 -3.65
CA ALA A 112 7.25 -11.58 -4.03
C ALA A 112 8.19 -11.74 -2.84
N GLN A 113 7.86 -11.21 -1.66
CA GLN A 113 8.67 -11.45 -0.46
C GLN A 113 8.55 -12.88 0.07
N LEU A 114 7.48 -13.59 -0.31
CA LEU A 114 7.22 -14.98 0.01
C LEU A 114 7.69 -15.94 -1.07
N GLY A 115 8.40 -15.44 -2.10
CA GLY A 115 8.98 -16.25 -3.18
C GLY A 115 8.10 -16.38 -4.43
N ALA A 116 7.01 -15.60 -4.54
CA ALA A 116 6.12 -15.64 -5.70
C ALA A 116 6.39 -14.50 -6.70
N GLY A 117 6.67 -14.83 -7.96
CA GLY A 117 6.74 -13.85 -9.06
C GLY A 117 7.93 -12.88 -8.99
N THR A 118 7.85 -11.78 -9.75
CA THR A 118 8.92 -10.78 -9.90
C THR A 118 8.56 -9.45 -9.23
N SER A 119 9.47 -8.86 -8.46
CA SER A 119 9.21 -7.61 -7.74
C SER A 119 9.44 -6.33 -8.57
N GLY A 120 10.35 -6.34 -9.53
CA GLY A 120 10.84 -5.12 -10.19
C GLY A 120 9.77 -4.30 -10.90
N ILE A 121 8.89 -4.96 -11.68
CA ILE A 121 7.82 -4.27 -12.43
C ILE A 121 6.79 -3.63 -11.50
N HIS A 122 6.49 -4.30 -10.38
CA HIS A 122 5.52 -3.82 -9.41
C HIS A 122 6.08 -2.65 -8.57
N LEU A 123 7.37 -2.71 -8.23
CA LEU A 123 8.06 -1.58 -7.62
C LEU A 123 8.03 -0.36 -8.55
N LEU A 124 8.38 -0.54 -9.82
CA LEU A 124 8.34 0.54 -10.81
C LEU A 124 6.93 1.13 -10.93
N ALA A 125 5.90 0.30 -11.00
CA ALA A 125 4.52 0.77 -11.10
C ALA A 125 4.08 1.60 -9.88
N LEU A 126 4.49 1.21 -8.67
CA LEU A 126 4.21 2.00 -7.46
C LEU A 126 4.99 3.32 -7.45
N LEU A 127 6.26 3.33 -7.88
CA LEU A 127 7.04 4.57 -7.99
C LEU A 127 6.41 5.54 -9.00
N LEU A 128 5.95 5.04 -10.15
CA LEU A 128 5.23 5.84 -11.15
C LEU A 128 3.91 6.36 -10.60
N THR A 129 3.15 5.53 -9.88
CA THR A 129 1.91 5.94 -9.21
C THR A 129 2.17 7.07 -8.22
N GLY A 130 3.18 6.91 -7.36
CA GLY A 130 3.57 7.91 -6.37
C GLY A 130 4.00 9.22 -7.01
N ALA A 131 4.81 9.16 -8.07
CA ALA A 131 5.26 10.34 -8.81
C ALA A 131 4.09 11.07 -9.50
N ALA A 132 3.19 10.33 -10.13
CA ALA A 132 1.99 10.90 -10.77
C ALA A 132 1.07 11.56 -9.75
N ALA A 133 0.79 10.87 -8.63
CA ALA A 133 -0.01 11.42 -7.54
C ALA A 133 0.65 12.66 -6.93
N ALA A 134 1.95 12.63 -6.65
CA ALA A 134 2.68 13.82 -6.15
C ALA A 134 2.52 15.01 -7.10
N GLY A 135 2.64 14.79 -8.42
CA GLY A 135 2.45 15.81 -9.44
C GLY A 135 1.04 16.40 -9.41
N VAL A 136 0.01 15.54 -9.37
CA VAL A 136 -1.40 15.99 -9.30
C VAL A 136 -1.67 16.75 -8.01
N ALA A 137 -1.29 16.22 -6.85
CA ALA A 137 -1.44 16.91 -5.57
C ALA A 137 -0.76 18.28 -5.57
N ALA A 138 0.47 18.38 -6.07
CA ALA A 138 1.20 19.63 -6.15
C ALA A 138 0.51 20.65 -7.08
N LEU A 139 -0.01 20.21 -8.22
CA LEU A 139 -0.75 21.07 -9.15
C LEU A 139 -2.06 21.55 -8.54
N SER A 140 -2.87 20.66 -7.98
CA SER A 140 -4.15 21.03 -7.34
C SER A 140 -3.93 21.99 -6.17
N TYR A 141 -2.88 21.78 -5.38
CA TYR A 141 -2.51 22.68 -4.29
C TYR A 141 -2.15 24.09 -4.76
N ARG A 142 -1.45 24.20 -5.90
CA ARG A 142 -1.11 25.50 -6.48
C ARG A 142 -2.35 26.24 -6.96
N HIS A 143 -3.29 25.56 -7.61
CA HIS A 143 -4.55 26.15 -8.07
C HIS A 143 -5.46 26.58 -6.91
N ALA A 144 -5.47 25.86 -5.79
CA ALA A 144 -6.29 26.23 -4.62
C ALA A 144 -5.77 27.47 -3.86
N ARG A 145 -4.55 27.92 -4.15
CA ARG A 145 -3.91 29.08 -3.50
C ARG A 145 -4.00 30.39 -4.30
N THR A 146 -4.42 30.33 -5.55
CA THR A 146 -4.67 31.48 -6.43
C THR A 146 -6.11 31.93 -6.31
#